data_AF-A0A1Z9E4F4-F1
#
_entry.id   AF-A0A1Z9E4F4-F1
#
_cell.length_a   1.000
_cell.length_b   1.000
_cell.length_c   1.000
_cell.angle_alpha   90.00
_cell.angle_beta   90.00
_cell.angle_gamma   90.00
#
_symmetry.space_group_name_H-M   'P 1'
#
loop_
_entity.id
_entity.type
_entity.pdbx_description
1 polymer ?
#
loop_
_entity_poly.entity_id
_entity_poly.type
_entity_poly.pdbx_seq_one_letter_code
_entity_poly.pdbx_strand_id
1 'polypeptide(L)'
;MRIGLVGKPNVGKSTSFSALTEKPVEIANYPFTTIDPNVGIAWLPLPDSCACSQLRIKKEKEGKIDIEINDERKGSICSPNSGSCVGFTRLVPITLIDVAGLVPGAHEGRGRGNQFLSDLARCDALIQIVDTSGSTDIEGNPIGTGGSTPLEEYHFLLKELDAWITGIISSGWQRGARRVQSEGEKAISLYLLDQLSG
;
A
#
# COMPACT_ATOMS: atom_id res chain seq x y z
N MET A 1 9.14 -1.59 -1.96
CA MET A 1 8.09 -0.79 -1.33
C MET A 1 6.73 -1.31 -1.80
N ARG A 2 5.88 -1.71 -0.86
CA ARG A 2 4.53 -2.23 -1.06
C ARG A 2 3.54 -1.23 -0.47
N ILE A 3 2.55 -0.82 -1.25
CA ILE A 3 1.50 0.08 -0.80
C ILE A 3 0.17 -0.68 -0.83
N GLY A 4 -0.49 -0.80 0.32
CA GLY A 4 -1.79 -1.43 0.44
C GLY A 4 -2.93 -0.45 0.18
N LEU A 5 -3.85 -0.81 -0.71
CA LEU A 5 -5.12 -0.10 -0.87
C LEU A 5 -6.12 -0.67 0.13
N VAL A 6 -6.68 0.19 0.97
CA VAL A 6 -7.64 -0.16 2.02
C VAL A 6 -8.89 0.67 1.92
N GLY A 7 -9.98 0.16 2.47
CA GLY A 7 -11.27 0.82 2.45
C GLY A 7 -12.38 -0.22 2.66
N LYS A 8 -13.59 0.25 2.93
CA LYS A 8 -14.75 -0.64 2.99
C LYS A 8 -15.12 -1.15 1.58
N PRO A 9 -15.95 -2.20 1.48
CA PRO A 9 -16.49 -2.63 0.19
C PRO A 9 -17.18 -1.50 -0.58
N ASN A 10 -17.20 -1.58 -1.91
CA ASN A 10 -17.95 -0.69 -2.81
C ASN A 10 -17.57 0.81 -2.84
N VAL A 11 -16.48 1.24 -2.21
CA VAL A 11 -15.97 2.63 -2.30
C VAL A 11 -15.16 2.94 -3.57
N GLY A 12 -15.04 1.96 -4.47
CA GLY A 12 -14.23 2.10 -5.68
C GLY A 12 -12.79 1.62 -5.56
N LYS A 13 -12.41 0.95 -4.47
CA LYS A 13 -11.05 0.43 -4.21
C LYS A 13 -10.46 -0.38 -5.38
N SER A 14 -11.16 -1.40 -5.87
CA SER A 14 -10.67 -2.24 -6.97
C SER A 14 -10.69 -1.51 -8.33
N THR A 15 -11.57 -0.51 -8.48
CA THR A 15 -11.55 0.40 -9.65
C THR A 15 -10.30 1.28 -9.62
N SER A 16 -9.98 1.89 -8.46
CA SER A 16 -8.75 2.67 -8.26
C SER A 16 -7.51 1.81 -8.46
N PHE A 17 -7.49 0.59 -7.94
CA PHE A 17 -6.40 -0.37 -8.15
C PHE A 17 -6.16 -0.61 -9.64
N SER A 18 -7.22 -0.98 -10.37
CA SER A 18 -7.14 -1.27 -11.80
C SER A 18 -6.70 -0.05 -12.62
N ALA A 19 -7.12 1.15 -12.23
CA ALA A 19 -6.72 2.39 -12.90
C ALA A 19 -5.25 2.76 -12.64
N LEU A 20 -4.71 2.44 -11.46
CA LEU A 20 -3.33 2.73 -11.08
C LEU A 20 -2.33 1.70 -11.62
N THR A 21 -2.78 0.51 -12.01
CA THR A 21 -1.93 -0.57 -12.53
C THR A 21 -2.09 -0.72 -14.04
N GLU A 22 -0.99 -0.71 -14.81
CA GLU A 22 -1.01 -0.59 -16.27
C GLU A 22 -1.33 -1.90 -17.05
N LYS A 23 -2.00 -2.89 -16.43
CA LYS A 23 -2.52 -4.13 -17.07
C LYS A 23 -3.68 -4.72 -16.27
N PRO A 24 -4.61 -5.48 -16.90
CA PRO A 24 -5.62 -6.24 -16.18
C PRO A 24 -4.89 -7.29 -15.35
N VAL A 25 -5.04 -7.24 -14.03
CA VAL A 25 -4.56 -8.31 -13.17
C VAL A 25 -5.27 -9.58 -13.60
N GLU A 26 -4.50 -10.59 -14.03
CA GLU A 26 -5.06 -11.92 -14.30
C GLU A 26 -5.69 -12.43 -13.01
N ILE A 27 -7.04 -12.46 -12.98
CA ILE A 27 -7.80 -13.21 -11.99
C ILE A 27 -7.57 -14.69 -12.32
N ALA A 28 -6.44 -15.23 -11.87
CA ALA A 28 -6.17 -16.64 -12.04
C ALA A 28 -7.01 -17.43 -11.03
N ASN A 29 -8.03 -18.14 -11.52
CA ASN A 29 -8.74 -19.16 -10.77
C ASN A 29 -7.84 -20.39 -10.62
N TYR A 30 -6.94 -20.39 -9.63
CA TYR A 30 -6.32 -21.63 -9.17
C TYR A 30 -7.23 -22.28 -8.12
N PRO A 31 -7.77 -23.47 -8.37
CA PRO A 31 -8.52 -24.19 -7.37
C PRO A 31 -7.52 -24.62 -6.29
N PHE A 32 -7.80 -24.28 -5.03
CA PHE A 32 -7.08 -24.69 -3.80
C PHE A 32 -6.13 -23.69 -3.10
N THR A 33 -6.23 -22.36 -3.30
CA THR A 33 -5.60 -21.40 -2.37
C THR A 33 -6.58 -20.39 -1.78
N THR A 34 -6.40 -20.11 -0.50
CA THR A 34 -7.01 -19.02 0.26
C THR A 34 -6.72 -17.71 -0.48
N ILE A 35 -7.73 -17.13 -1.16
CA ILE A 35 -7.61 -15.95 -2.07
C ILE A 35 -6.50 -14.99 -1.64
N ASP A 36 -5.37 -15.02 -2.36
CA ASP A 36 -4.27 -14.08 -2.20
C ASP A 36 -4.71 -12.68 -2.65
N PRO A 37 -4.25 -11.60 -2.01
CA PRO A 37 -4.61 -10.23 -2.40
C PRO A 37 -4.12 -9.94 -3.82
N ASN A 38 -4.84 -9.09 -4.57
CA ASN A 38 -4.39 -8.73 -5.92
C ASN A 38 -3.12 -7.88 -5.82
N VAL A 39 -2.05 -8.30 -6.48
CA VAL A 39 -0.79 -7.57 -6.50
C VAL A 39 -0.57 -6.99 -7.89
N GLY A 40 -0.33 -5.68 -7.95
CA GLY A 40 -0.09 -4.94 -9.19
C GLY A 40 1.15 -4.06 -9.11
N ILE A 41 1.64 -3.59 -10.26
CA ILE A 41 2.72 -2.62 -10.33
C ILE A 41 2.13 -1.28 -10.80
N ALA A 42 2.38 -0.23 -10.02
CA ALA A 42 2.11 1.14 -10.40
C ALA A 42 3.41 1.90 -10.65
N TRP A 43 3.34 2.95 -11.45
CA TRP A 43 4.46 3.80 -11.80
C TRP A 43 4.33 5.15 -11.12
N LEU A 44 5.22 5.45 -10.18
CA LEU A 44 5.26 6.76 -9.52
C LEU A 44 6.25 7.68 -10.23
N PRO A 45 5.81 8.86 -10.72
CA PRO A 45 6.73 9.91 -11.13
C PRO A 45 7.42 10.50 -9.90
N LEU A 46 8.74 10.62 -9.95
CA LEU A 46 9.48 11.36 -8.94
C LEU A 46 9.17 12.86 -9.08
N PRO A 47 9.00 13.58 -7.96
CA PRO A 47 8.68 15.01 -7.99
C PRO A 47 9.84 15.84 -8.56
N ASP A 48 11.07 15.40 -8.30
CA ASP A 48 12.27 16.07 -8.77
C ASP A 48 12.69 15.59 -10.17
N SER A 49 13.23 16.52 -10.95
CA SER A 49 13.84 16.19 -12.22
C SER A 49 15.03 15.25 -12.02
N CYS A 50 15.15 14.26 -12.90
CA CYS A 50 16.27 13.34 -12.96
C CYS A 50 17.60 14.10 -13.09
N ALA A 51 18.60 13.67 -12.33
CA ALA A 51 19.97 14.19 -12.41
C ALA A 51 20.56 14.14 -13.85
N CYS A 52 20.00 13.30 -14.74
CA CYS A 52 20.42 13.25 -16.13
C CYS A 52 20.16 14.55 -16.89
N SER A 53 19.25 15.41 -16.42
CA SER A 53 19.06 16.76 -16.96
C SER A 53 20.34 17.59 -16.86
N GLN A 54 20.91 17.68 -15.65
CA GLN A 54 22.15 18.42 -15.43
C GLN A 54 23.34 17.80 -16.17
N LEU A 55 23.40 16.46 -16.23
CA LEU A 55 24.44 15.75 -16.96
C LEU A 55 24.35 16.01 -18.47
N ARG A 56 23.13 16.10 -19.02
CA ARG A 56 22.93 16.42 -20.43
C ARG A 56 23.46 17.81 -20.76
N ILE A 57 23.10 18.82 -19.97
CA ILE A 57 23.58 20.20 -20.15
C ILE A 57 25.12 20.25 -20.17
N LYS A 58 25.79 19.51 -19.28
CA LYS A 58 27.26 19.44 -19.26
C LYS A 58 27.81 18.79 -20.53
N LYS A 59 27.24 17.68 -20.97
CA LYS A 59 27.71 16.95 -22.16
C LYS A 59 27.45 17.71 -23.47
N GLU A 60 26.35 18.45 -23.57
CA GLU A 60 26.07 19.31 -24.72
C GLU A 60 27.08 20.45 -24.84
N LYS A 61 27.47 21.08 -23.70
CA LYS A 61 28.53 22.08 -23.67
C LYS A 61 29.90 21.54 -24.12
N GLU A 62 30.14 20.26 -23.87
CA GLU A 62 31.36 19.56 -24.28
C GLU A 62 31.30 19.03 -25.73
N GLY A 63 30.18 19.22 -26.45
CA GLY A 63 29.99 18.69 -27.80
C GLY A 63 29.94 17.16 -27.88
N LYS A 64 29.57 16.48 -26.78
CA LYS A 64 29.58 15.01 -26.66
C LYS A 64 28.22 14.35 -26.91
N ILE A 65 27.21 15.13 -27.27
CA ILE A 65 25.85 14.65 -27.55
C ILE A 65 25.33 15.40 -28.77
N ASP A 66 24.86 14.64 -29.75
CA ASP A 66 24.12 15.16 -30.89
C ASP A 66 22.62 15.23 -30.58
N ILE A 67 21.96 16.23 -31.13
CA ILE A 67 20.51 16.44 -30.93
C ILE A 67 19.77 15.57 -31.94
N GLU A 68 19.17 14.48 -31.45
CA GLU A 68 18.28 13.65 -32.27
C GLU A 68 16.91 14.32 -32.42
N ILE A 69 16.41 14.39 -33.66
CA ILE A 69 15.12 15.02 -34.00
C ILE A 69 13.93 14.19 -33.49
N ASN A 70 14.11 12.89 -33.23
CA ASN A 70 13.06 11.97 -32.80
C ASN A 70 13.47 11.16 -31.55
N ASP A 71 13.81 11.87 -30.47
CA ASP A 71 14.20 11.25 -29.20
C ASP A 71 12.95 10.81 -28.40
N GLU A 72 12.64 9.52 -28.40
CA GLU A 72 11.55 8.90 -27.62
C GLU A 72 11.66 9.19 -26.11
N ARG A 73 12.87 9.39 -25.61
CA ARG A 73 13.17 9.65 -24.19
C ARG A 73 13.17 11.13 -23.86
N LYS A 74 12.86 11.98 -24.84
CA LYS A 74 12.69 13.44 -24.73
C LYS A 74 13.86 14.09 -23.99
N GLY A 75 15.07 13.64 -24.26
CA GLY A 75 16.30 14.15 -23.68
C GLY A 75 16.90 13.37 -22.53
N SER A 76 16.24 12.31 -22.07
CA SER A 76 16.74 11.57 -20.91
C SER A 76 17.90 10.67 -21.31
N ILE A 77 19.11 11.05 -20.93
CA ILE A 77 20.34 10.32 -21.29
C ILE A 77 20.74 9.19 -20.31
N CYS A 78 19.96 8.94 -19.26
CA CYS A 78 20.29 7.93 -18.26
C CYS A 78 19.71 6.56 -18.60
N SER A 79 20.37 5.47 -18.21
CA SER A 79 19.85 4.10 -18.35
C SER A 79 19.52 3.53 -16.98
N PRO A 80 18.27 3.69 -16.46
CA PRO A 80 17.84 3.05 -15.22
C PRO A 80 18.04 1.52 -15.24
N ASN A 81 18.43 0.94 -14.10
CA ASN A 81 18.27 -0.51 -13.88
C ASN A 81 16.81 -0.89 -13.56
N SER A 82 16.05 0.04 -12.97
CA SER A 82 14.64 -0.13 -12.64
C SER A 82 13.83 1.09 -13.08
N GLY A 83 12.67 0.82 -13.69
CA GLY A 83 11.76 1.84 -14.21
C GLY A 83 12.28 2.61 -15.41
N SER A 84 11.74 3.80 -15.63
CA SER A 84 12.00 4.56 -16.85
C SER A 84 12.31 6.02 -16.56
N CYS A 85 12.89 6.69 -17.54
CA CYS A 85 13.13 8.13 -17.49
C CYS A 85 12.82 8.71 -18.86
N VAL A 86 11.83 9.59 -18.92
CA VAL A 86 11.37 10.28 -20.14
C VAL A 86 11.18 11.76 -19.78
N GLY A 87 11.71 12.67 -20.62
CA GLY A 87 11.62 14.10 -20.37
C GLY A 87 12.22 14.54 -19.03
N PHE A 88 13.32 13.90 -18.62
CA PHE A 88 13.95 14.06 -17.31
C PHE A 88 13.05 13.75 -16.11
N THR A 89 11.91 13.08 -16.30
CA THR A 89 11.05 12.62 -15.21
C THR A 89 11.27 11.12 -15.01
N ARG A 90 11.62 10.73 -13.79
CA ARG A 90 11.83 9.33 -13.42
C ARG A 90 10.50 8.70 -13.03
N LEU A 91 10.17 7.57 -13.64
CA LEU A 91 9.07 6.69 -13.22
C LEU A 91 9.67 5.49 -12.48
N VAL A 92 9.31 5.35 -11.22
CA VAL A 92 9.79 4.26 -10.35
C VAL A 92 8.65 3.25 -10.14
N PRO A 93 8.92 1.95 -10.31
CA PRO A 93 7.89 0.94 -10.07
C PRO A 93 7.65 0.79 -8.58
N ILE A 94 6.38 0.75 -8.18
CA ILE A 94 5.93 0.41 -6.84
C ILE A 94 4.96 -0.76 -6.89
N THR A 95 5.00 -1.59 -5.86
CA THR A 95 4.03 -2.69 -5.71
C THR A 95 2.79 -2.14 -5.04
N LEU A 96 1.63 -2.23 -5.71
CA LEU A 96 0.33 -2.01 -5.11
C LEU A 96 -0.30 -3.34 -4.71
N ILE A 97 -0.96 -3.37 -3.57
CA ILE A 97 -1.67 -4.52 -3.05
C ILE A 97 -3.12 -4.12 -2.83
N ASP A 98 -4.05 -4.76 -3.54
CA ASP A 98 -5.48 -4.58 -3.30
C ASP A 98 -5.91 -5.48 -2.14
N VAL A 99 -6.00 -4.89 -0.96
CA VAL A 99 -6.40 -5.63 0.24
C VAL A 99 -7.93 -5.70 0.27
N ALA A 100 -8.51 -6.84 0.62
CA ALA A 100 -9.97 -7.04 0.59
C ALA A 100 -10.74 -5.96 1.40
N GLY A 101 -12.03 -5.73 1.12
CA GLY A 101 -12.78 -4.70 1.85
C GLY A 101 -12.84 -4.99 3.36
N LEU A 102 -12.54 -3.99 4.19
CA LEU A 102 -12.71 -4.08 5.65
C LEU A 102 -14.19 -3.98 6.01
N VAL A 103 -14.64 -4.91 6.85
CA VAL A 103 -15.96 -4.86 7.47
C VAL A 103 -15.81 -4.73 8.98
N PRO A 104 -16.79 -4.13 9.68
CA PRO A 104 -16.72 -3.99 11.14
C PRO A 104 -16.54 -5.33 11.87
N GLY A 105 -15.65 -5.35 12.85
CA GLY A 105 -15.33 -6.55 13.64
C GLY A 105 -14.37 -7.52 12.94
N ALA A 106 -13.62 -7.05 11.93
CA ALA A 106 -12.58 -7.85 11.28
C ALA A 106 -11.51 -8.32 12.27
N HIS A 107 -11.15 -7.49 13.25
CA HIS A 107 -10.20 -7.85 14.32
C HIS A 107 -10.69 -8.98 15.25
N GLU A 108 -12.01 -9.19 15.39
CA GLU A 108 -12.60 -10.27 16.20
C GLU A 108 -12.58 -11.63 15.49
N GLY A 109 -12.04 -11.69 14.26
CA GLY A 109 -12.08 -12.91 13.44
C GLY A 109 -13.44 -13.19 12.81
N ARG A 110 -14.37 -12.21 12.79
CA ARG A 110 -15.56 -12.32 11.93
C ARG A 110 -15.11 -12.31 10.47
N GLY A 111 -15.33 -13.42 9.76
CA GLY A 111 -14.91 -13.59 8.37
C GLY A 111 -13.41 -13.83 8.21
N ARG A 112 -12.79 -13.23 7.18
CA ARG A 112 -11.35 -13.38 6.86
C ARG A 112 -10.45 -12.29 7.48
N GLY A 113 -10.91 -11.62 8.54
CA GLY A 113 -10.27 -10.40 9.06
C GLY A 113 -8.81 -10.54 9.50
N ASN A 114 -8.42 -11.66 10.12
CA ASN A 114 -7.01 -11.90 10.48
C ASN A 114 -6.08 -12.04 9.27
N GLN A 115 -6.57 -12.62 8.17
CA GLN A 115 -5.79 -12.74 6.93
C GLN A 115 -5.62 -11.36 6.28
N PHE A 116 -6.67 -10.55 6.30
CA PHE A 116 -6.64 -9.16 5.82
C PHE A 116 -5.62 -8.32 6.59
N LEU A 117 -5.62 -8.39 7.92
CA LEU A 117 -4.70 -7.62 8.76
C LEU A 117 -3.24 -8.09 8.60
N SER A 118 -3.01 -9.38 8.35
CA SER A 118 -1.69 -9.91 7.99
C SER A 118 -1.21 -9.39 6.63
N ASP A 119 -2.09 -9.25 5.63
CA ASP A 119 -1.74 -8.65 4.35
C ASP A 119 -1.40 -7.16 4.49
N LEU A 120 -2.09 -6.43 5.39
CA LEU A 120 -1.71 -5.07 5.76
C LEU A 120 -0.34 -4.97 6.41
N ALA A 121 -0.02 -5.92 7.31
CA ALA A 121 1.27 -5.95 7.99
C ALA A 121 2.46 -6.03 7.01
N ARG A 122 2.23 -6.58 5.82
CA ARG A 122 3.24 -6.72 4.75
C ARG A 122 3.41 -5.47 3.88
N CYS A 123 2.58 -4.44 4.09
CA CYS A 123 2.63 -3.18 3.36
C CYS A 123 3.51 -2.17 4.10
N ASP A 124 4.32 -1.42 3.35
CA ASP A 124 5.15 -0.34 3.90
C ASP A 124 4.34 0.95 4.11
N ALA A 125 3.26 1.12 3.36
CA ALA A 125 2.34 2.24 3.46
C ALA A 125 0.91 1.81 3.08
N LEU A 126 -0.08 2.54 3.56
CA LEU A 126 -1.50 2.32 3.24
C LEU A 126 -2.10 3.55 2.57
N ILE A 127 -2.91 3.34 1.54
CA ILE A 127 -3.77 4.36 0.93
C ILE A 127 -5.22 3.96 1.22
N GLN A 128 -5.92 4.78 1.98
CA GLN A 128 -7.33 4.59 2.25
C GLN A 128 -8.20 5.22 1.17
N ILE A 129 -9.03 4.41 0.52
CA ILE A 129 -10.08 4.85 -0.39
C ILE A 129 -11.35 5.04 0.44
N VAL A 130 -11.95 6.23 0.32
CA VAL A 130 -13.14 6.64 1.08
C VAL A 130 -14.26 7.05 0.13
N ASP A 131 -15.51 6.75 0.49
CA ASP A 131 -16.67 7.19 -0.28
C ASP A 131 -17.06 8.62 0.09
N THR A 132 -16.74 9.58 -0.78
CA THR A 132 -17.13 10.98 -0.60
C THR A 132 -18.58 11.27 -0.96
N SER A 133 -19.26 10.35 -1.66
CA SER A 133 -20.66 10.52 -2.07
C SER A 133 -21.65 10.25 -0.94
N GLY A 134 -21.22 9.53 0.11
CA GLY A 134 -22.10 9.09 1.20
C GLY A 134 -23.23 8.18 0.71
N SER A 135 -22.97 7.38 -0.33
CA SER A 135 -23.96 6.49 -0.94
C SER A 135 -23.95 5.09 -0.34
N THR A 136 -22.94 4.78 0.48
CA THR A 136 -22.75 3.48 1.10
C THR A 136 -22.66 3.60 2.63
N ASP A 137 -23.18 2.61 3.37
CA ASP A 137 -23.03 2.54 4.84
C ASP A 137 -21.60 2.12 5.24
N ILE A 138 -21.33 1.96 6.55
CA ILE A 138 -19.98 1.62 7.04
C ILE A 138 -19.53 0.19 6.66
N GLU A 139 -20.47 -0.70 6.36
CA GLU A 139 -20.20 -2.06 5.90
C GLU A 139 -19.97 -2.13 4.38
N GLY A 140 -20.24 -1.02 3.68
CA GLY A 140 -20.12 -0.90 2.23
C GLY A 140 -21.40 -1.28 1.48
N ASN A 141 -22.55 -1.41 2.16
CA ASN A 141 -23.82 -1.64 1.50
C ASN A 141 -24.34 -0.34 0.86
N PRO A 142 -24.84 -0.38 -0.38
CA PRO A 142 -25.40 0.79 -1.04
C PRO A 142 -26.75 1.17 -0.42
N ILE A 143 -26.85 2.38 0.12
CA ILE A 143 -28.07 2.93 0.72
C ILE A 143 -28.58 4.21 0.01
N GLY A 144 -27.85 4.68 -1.00
CA GLY A 144 -28.26 5.80 -1.86
C GLY A 144 -27.86 7.15 -1.28
N THR A 145 -28.56 7.64 -0.26
CA THR A 145 -28.25 8.91 0.41
C THR A 145 -28.27 8.76 1.93
N GLY A 146 -27.37 9.49 2.61
CA GLY A 146 -27.26 9.44 4.07
C GLY A 146 -26.43 8.26 4.60
N GLY A 147 -25.48 7.77 3.80
CA GLY A 147 -24.48 6.78 4.20
C GLY A 147 -23.40 7.33 5.11
N SER A 148 -22.31 6.58 5.25
CA SER A 148 -21.19 6.97 6.09
C SER A 148 -20.50 8.22 5.55
N THR A 149 -20.03 9.06 6.47
CA THR A 149 -19.17 10.19 6.13
C THR A 149 -17.72 9.73 5.96
N PRO A 150 -16.88 10.43 5.16
CA PRO A 150 -15.47 10.08 5.02
C PRO A 150 -14.70 10.05 6.34
N LEU A 151 -15.08 10.90 7.30
CA LEU A 151 -14.45 10.96 8.62
C LEU A 151 -14.79 9.73 9.46
N GLU A 152 -16.03 9.23 9.38
CA GLU A 152 -16.42 7.98 10.05
C GLU A 152 -15.67 6.78 9.47
N GLU A 153 -15.48 6.73 8.15
CA GLU A 153 -14.70 5.68 7.49
C GLU A 153 -13.22 5.70 7.90
N TYR A 154 -12.61 6.89 8.00
CA TYR A 154 -11.25 7.06 8.50
C TYR A 154 -11.12 6.55 9.95
N HIS A 155 -12.01 6.99 10.83
CA HIS A 155 -11.98 6.56 12.23
C HIS A 155 -12.27 5.07 12.39
N PHE A 156 -13.12 4.51 11.53
CA PHE A 156 -13.40 3.09 11.50
C PHE A 156 -12.13 2.27 11.21
N LEU A 157 -11.39 2.62 10.15
CA LEU A 157 -10.13 1.94 9.81
C LEU A 157 -9.13 2.00 10.98
N LEU A 158 -8.95 3.19 11.57
CA LEU A 158 -8.03 3.36 12.70
C LEU A 158 -8.42 2.47 13.89
N LYS A 159 -9.71 2.43 14.25
CA LYS A 159 -10.19 1.60 15.36
C LYS A 159 -9.94 0.10 15.12
N GLU A 160 -10.13 -0.38 13.89
CA GLU A 160 -9.85 -1.78 13.55
C GLU A 160 -8.35 -2.10 13.62
N LEU A 161 -7.48 -1.19 13.16
CA LEU A 161 -6.04 -1.34 13.28
C LEU A 161 -5.58 -1.34 14.75
N ASP A 162 -6.09 -0.41 15.55
CA ASP A 162 -5.80 -0.31 16.99
C ASP A 162 -6.23 -1.58 17.72
N ALA A 163 -7.45 -2.05 17.46
CA ALA A 163 -8.00 -3.25 18.07
C ALA A 163 -7.20 -4.50 17.67
N TRP A 164 -6.76 -4.60 16.42
CA TRP A 164 -5.93 -5.69 15.95
C TRP A 164 -4.55 -5.71 16.62
N ILE A 165 -3.83 -4.59 16.62
CA ILE A 165 -2.51 -4.48 17.27
C ILE A 165 -2.64 -4.78 18.77
N THR A 166 -3.69 -4.26 19.41
CA THR A 166 -4.01 -4.57 20.81
C THR A 166 -4.25 -6.05 21.01
N GLY A 167 -4.97 -6.71 20.10
CA GLY A 167 -5.21 -8.15 20.10
C GLY A 167 -3.93 -8.97 20.04
N ILE A 168 -3.00 -8.61 19.13
CA ILE A 168 -1.68 -9.26 19.02
C ILE A 168 -0.94 -9.17 20.36
N ILE A 169 -0.79 -7.95 20.90
CA ILE A 169 -0.04 -7.70 22.13
C ILE A 169 -0.70 -8.42 23.33
N SER A 170 -2.02 -8.34 23.44
CA SER A 170 -2.78 -8.92 24.55
C SER A 170 -2.72 -10.44 24.57
N SER A 171 -2.74 -11.09 23.39
CA SER A 171 -2.71 -12.56 23.29
C SER A 171 -1.45 -13.20 23.90
N GLY A 172 -0.30 -12.52 23.79
CA GLY A 172 0.97 -12.98 24.35
C GLY A 172 1.38 -12.31 25.67
N TRP A 173 0.61 -11.33 26.16
CA TRP A 173 1.02 -10.40 27.21
C TRP A 173 1.54 -11.09 28.48
N GLN A 174 0.88 -12.15 28.93
CA GLN A 174 1.29 -12.92 30.11
C GLN A 174 2.70 -13.51 29.97
N ARG A 175 3.09 -13.96 28.76
CA ARG A 175 4.44 -14.48 28.49
C ARG A 175 5.46 -13.35 28.43
N GLY A 176 5.12 -12.25 27.76
CA GLY A 176 5.96 -11.05 27.71
C GLY A 176 6.26 -10.50 29.11
N ALA A 177 5.22 -10.34 29.95
CA ALA A 177 5.36 -9.83 31.31
C ALA A 177 6.29 -10.70 32.18
N ARG A 178 6.19 -12.02 32.08
CA ARG A 178 7.10 -12.95 32.79
C ARG A 178 8.56 -12.80 32.33
N ARG A 179 8.79 -12.65 31.02
CA ARG A 179 10.13 -12.45 30.45
C ARG A 179 10.76 -11.15 30.94
N VAL A 180 9.95 -10.08 31.04
CA VAL A 180 10.40 -8.79 31.59
C VAL A 180 10.78 -8.89 33.06
N GLN A 181 10.06 -9.66 33.86
CA GLN A 181 10.41 -9.86 35.27
C GLN A 181 11.75 -10.58 35.45
N SER A 182 12.13 -11.47 34.53
CA SER A 182 13.41 -12.21 34.61
C SER A 182 14.58 -11.48 33.96
N GLU A 183 14.37 -10.83 32.83
CA GLU A 183 15.43 -10.26 31.97
C GLU A 183 15.53 -8.72 32.08
N GLY A 184 14.64 -8.10 32.84
CA GLY A 184 14.57 -6.64 33.03
C GLY A 184 13.90 -5.90 31.88
N GLU A 185 13.96 -4.57 31.90
CA GLU A 185 13.21 -3.70 30.98
C GLU A 185 13.50 -3.95 29.50
N LYS A 186 14.75 -4.31 29.13
CA LYS A 186 15.12 -4.56 27.73
C LYS A 186 14.32 -5.69 27.09
N ALA A 187 13.81 -6.62 27.89
CA ALA A 187 13.02 -7.73 27.39
C ALA A 187 11.63 -7.31 26.91
N ILE A 188 11.10 -6.14 27.33
CA ILE A 188 9.80 -5.67 26.84
C ILE A 188 9.92 -5.23 25.39
N SER A 189 11.00 -4.51 25.05
CA SER A 189 11.27 -4.04 23.69
C SER A 189 11.52 -5.22 22.76
N LEU A 190 12.29 -6.21 23.19
CA LEU A 190 12.52 -7.44 22.41
C LEU A 190 11.24 -8.24 22.22
N TYR A 191 10.43 -8.40 23.28
CA TYR A 191 9.15 -9.09 23.18
C TYR A 191 8.18 -8.41 22.20
N LEU A 192 8.03 -7.08 22.30
CA LEU A 192 7.17 -6.32 21.39
C LEU A 192 7.68 -6.39 19.95
N LEU A 193 9.01 -6.31 19.76
CA LEU A 193 9.63 -6.48 18.45
C LEU A 193 9.32 -7.86 17.87
N ASP A 194 9.52 -8.94 18.64
CA ASP A 194 9.24 -10.32 18.20
C ASP A 194 7.76 -10.52 17.84
N GLN A 195 6.83 -9.86 18.57
CA GLN A 195 5.39 -9.98 18.30
C GLN A 195 4.91 -9.16 17.10
N LEU A 196 5.50 -8.00 16.83
CA LEU A 196 5.06 -7.09 15.76
C LEU A 196 5.84 -7.24 14.46
N SER A 197 6.98 -7.95 14.48
CA SER A 197 7.78 -8.25 13.29
C SER A 197 7.46 -9.60 12.62
N GLY A 198 6.72 -10.47 13.32
CA GLY A 198 6.24 -11.77 12.81
C GLY A 198 4.95 -11.66 12.01
#